data_AF-A0A7V1VZX7-F1
#
_entry.id   AF-A0A7V1VZX7-F1
#
_cell.length_a   1.000
_cell.length_b   1.000
_cell.length_c   1.000
_cell.angle_alpha   90.00
_cell.angle_beta   90.00
_cell.angle_gamma   90.00
#
_symmetry.space_group_name_H-M   'P 1'
#
loop_
_entity.id
_entity.type
_entity.pdbx_description
1 polymer ?
#
loop_
_entity_poly.entity_id
_entity_poly.type
_entity_poly.pdbx_seq_one_letter_code
_entity_poly.pdbx_strand_id
1 'polypeptide(L)'
;MPRRTDEFGVERLPVEVHGIPTVWKIANIANALTETPIWTPAGGKRIRLLGAIFSSSASGTFTIRAGQGGTAVMLFNTSGTQAIVLDLRHGLLLDVDQPLTVQSTATVGFLATLWGVEE
;
A
#
# COMPACT_ATOMS: atom_id res chain seq x y z
N MET A 1 -9.26 -21.26 -22.13
CA MET A 1 -8.92 -22.23 -21.06
C MET A 1 -10.20 -23.02 -20.73
N PRO A 2 -10.13 -24.37 -20.60
CA PRO A 2 -11.33 -25.19 -20.44
C PRO A 2 -11.94 -25.01 -19.05
N ARG A 3 -13.27 -24.86 -18.99
CA ARG A 3 -14.06 -24.69 -17.76
C ARG A 3 -14.15 -26.04 -17.03
N ARG A 4 -13.89 -26.04 -15.72
CA ARG A 4 -13.94 -27.26 -14.88
C ARG A 4 -15.24 -27.23 -14.07
N THR A 5 -16.25 -27.96 -14.55
CA THR A 5 -17.49 -28.19 -13.81
C THR A 5 -17.20 -29.11 -12.63
N ASP A 6 -17.67 -28.77 -11.42
CA ASP A 6 -17.57 -29.68 -10.29
C ASP A 6 -18.60 -30.83 -10.39
N GLU A 7 -18.48 -31.81 -9.51
CA GLU A 7 -19.34 -33.00 -9.45
C GLU A 7 -20.82 -32.68 -9.16
N PHE A 8 -21.13 -31.43 -8.80
CA PHE A 8 -22.48 -30.95 -8.52
C PHE A 8 -23.05 -30.04 -9.62
N GLY A 9 -22.36 -29.91 -10.75
CA GLY A 9 -22.83 -29.06 -11.85
C GLY A 9 -22.77 -27.56 -11.53
N VAL A 10 -22.10 -27.17 -10.44
CA VAL A 10 -21.96 -25.77 -10.05
C VAL A 10 -20.75 -25.21 -10.80
N GLU A 11 -21.00 -24.17 -11.60
CA GLU A 11 -19.93 -23.39 -12.21
C GLU A 11 -19.21 -22.62 -11.09
N ARG A 12 -18.18 -23.24 -10.53
CA ARG A 12 -17.24 -22.53 -9.65
C ARG A 12 -16.38 -21.67 -10.55
N LEU A 13 -16.71 -20.39 -10.62
CA LEU A 13 -15.74 -19.40 -11.08
C LEU A 13 -14.47 -19.60 -10.24
N PRO A 14 -13.28 -19.64 -10.87
CA PRO A 14 -12.04 -19.67 -10.11
C PRO A 14 -12.06 -18.45 -9.18
N VAL A 15 -12.13 -18.69 -7.88
CA VAL A 15 -11.84 -17.66 -6.90
C VAL A 15 -10.34 -17.44 -7.02
N GLU A 16 -9.95 -16.45 -7.83
CA GLU A 16 -8.62 -15.90 -7.72
C GLU A 16 -8.52 -15.29 -6.32
N VAL A 17 -7.73 -15.92 -5.45
CA VAL A 17 -7.45 -15.40 -4.11
C VAL A 17 -6.49 -14.23 -4.25
N HIS A 18 -7.02 -13.08 -4.68
CA HIS A 18 -6.33 -11.79 -4.59
C HIS A 18 -6.45 -11.32 -3.14
N GLY A 19 -5.51 -11.71 -2.28
CA GLY A 19 -5.61 -11.30 -0.87
C GLY A 19 -4.56 -11.82 0.09
N ILE A 20 -3.66 -12.71 -0.33
CA ILE A 20 -2.53 -13.11 0.53
C ILE A 20 -1.34 -12.21 0.20
N PRO A 21 -0.82 -11.42 1.15
CA PRO A 21 0.37 -10.63 0.91
C PRO A 21 1.57 -11.55 0.66
N THR A 22 2.32 -11.25 -0.41
CA THR A 22 3.58 -11.92 -0.75
C THR A 22 4.79 -11.00 -0.56
N VAL A 23 4.54 -9.70 -0.38
CA VAL A 23 5.56 -8.67 -0.18
C VAL A 23 5.24 -7.87 1.07
N TRP A 24 6.26 -7.69 1.92
CA TRP A 24 6.23 -6.78 3.06
C TRP A 24 7.32 -5.72 2.90
N LYS A 25 6.97 -4.46 3.18
CA LYS A 25 7.91 -3.34 3.17
C LYS A 25 7.88 -2.63 4.52
N ILE A 26 9.05 -2.18 4.97
CA ILE A 26 9.20 -1.33 6.13
C ILE A 26 9.74 0.00 5.64
N ALA A 27 9.06 1.09 5.98
CA ALA A 27 9.54 2.45 5.75
C ALA A 27 9.83 3.10 7.10
N ASN A 28 11.05 3.59 7.29
CA ASN A 28 11.44 4.35 8.47
C ASN A 28 12.12 5.63 8.01
N ILE A 29 11.39 6.73 8.06
CA ILE A 29 11.78 8.04 7.54
C ILE A 29 11.89 8.99 8.73
N ALA A 30 13.09 9.53 8.98
CA ALA A 30 13.31 10.45 10.09
C ALA A 30 12.58 11.79 9.93
N ASN A 31 12.41 12.23 8.68
CA ASN A 31 11.69 13.45 8.33
C ASN A 31 10.99 13.29 6.97
N ALA A 32 9.66 13.30 6.98
CA ALA A 32 8.86 13.11 5.78
C ALA A 32 8.48 14.42 5.04
N LEU A 33 9.13 15.56 5.29
CA LEU A 33 8.84 16.83 4.58
C LEU A 33 9.02 16.74 3.06
N THR A 34 9.99 15.96 2.62
CA THR A 34 10.23 15.68 1.21
C THR A 34 9.49 14.39 0.83
N GLU A 35 8.84 14.42 -0.32
CA GLU A 35 8.22 13.22 -0.87
C GLU A 35 9.26 12.11 -1.05
N THR A 36 9.04 10.99 -0.36
CA THR A 36 10.01 9.90 -0.25
C THR A 36 9.34 8.59 -0.64
N PRO A 37 9.97 7.74 -1.47
CA PRO A 37 9.44 6.42 -1.80
C PRO A 37 9.44 5.50 -0.58
N ILE A 38 8.31 4.83 -0.35
CA ILE A 38 8.12 3.83 0.71
C ILE A 38 7.94 2.42 0.18
N TRP A 39 7.63 2.30 -1.11
CA TRP A 39 7.64 1.04 -1.85
C TRP A 39 7.86 1.33 -3.34
N THR A 40 8.99 0.90 -3.89
CA THR A 40 9.23 0.87 -5.34
C THR A 40 9.01 -0.56 -5.85
N PRO A 41 8.12 -0.78 -6.84
CA PRO A 41 7.92 -2.12 -7.39
C PRO A 41 9.18 -2.58 -8.13
N ALA A 42 9.34 -3.90 -8.29
CA ALA A 42 10.28 -4.42 -9.28
C ALA A 42 9.91 -3.94 -10.69
N GLY A 43 10.91 -3.80 -11.57
CA GLY A 43 10.70 -3.29 -12.93
C GLY A 43 9.63 -4.09 -13.69
N GLY A 44 8.70 -3.38 -14.31
CA GLY A 44 7.56 -3.92 -15.03
C GLY A 44 6.43 -4.45 -14.14
N LYS A 45 6.48 -4.23 -12.82
CA LYS A 45 5.45 -4.68 -11.87
C LYS A 45 4.54 -3.57 -11.40
N ARG A 46 3.32 -3.95 -11.02
CA ARG A 46 2.36 -3.12 -10.28
C ARG A 46 2.40 -3.45 -8.80
N ILE A 47 2.06 -2.47 -7.96
CA ILE A 47 1.81 -2.71 -6.54
C ILE A 47 0.31 -2.92 -6.35
N ARG A 48 -0.09 -4.05 -5.74
CA ARG A 48 -1.40 -4.22 -5.11
C ARG A 48 -1.22 -4.09 -3.60
N LEU A 49 -1.49 -2.91 -3.06
CA LEU A 49 -1.41 -2.64 -1.62
C LEU A 49 -2.62 -3.25 -0.92
N LEU A 50 -2.41 -4.23 -0.04
CA LEU A 50 -3.51 -4.90 0.70
C LEU A 50 -3.76 -4.25 2.07
N GLY A 51 -2.73 -3.65 2.66
CA GLY A 51 -2.88 -2.90 3.89
C GLY A 51 -1.56 -2.34 4.39
N ALA A 52 -1.65 -1.58 5.47
CA ALA A 52 -0.51 -0.98 6.12
C ALA A 52 -0.78 -0.65 7.58
N ILE A 53 0.28 -0.54 8.36
CA ILE A 53 0.29 0.09 9.68
C ILE A 53 1.19 1.31 9.57
N PHE A 54 0.67 2.47 9.96
CA PHE A 54 1.40 3.74 9.97
C PHE A 54 1.54 4.25 11.39
N SER A 55 2.65 4.90 11.70
CA SER A 55 2.80 5.70 12.93
C SER A 55 3.74 6.87 12.67
N SER A 56 3.66 7.90 13.50
CA SER A 56 4.53 9.06 13.41
C SER A 56 5.14 9.39 14.77
N SER A 57 6.22 10.16 14.77
CA SER A 57 6.86 10.63 16.00
C SER A 57 6.12 11.79 16.67
N ALA A 58 5.22 12.46 15.94
CA ALA A 58 4.47 13.62 16.38
C ALA A 58 3.26 13.84 15.46
N SER A 59 2.36 14.74 15.85
CA SER A 59 1.19 15.08 15.05
C SER A 59 1.58 15.67 13.69
N GLY A 60 0.89 15.24 12.65
CA GLY A 60 1.14 15.70 11.28
C GLY A 60 0.15 15.11 10.29
N THR A 61 0.03 15.80 9.14
CA THR A 61 -0.77 15.34 8.00
C THR A 61 0.17 14.67 7.00
N PHE A 62 -0.13 13.42 6.67
CA PHE A 62 0.61 12.65 5.68
C PHE A 62 -0.24 12.45 4.44
N THR A 63 0.42 12.60 3.28
CA THR A 63 -0.11 12.26 1.96
C THR A 63 0.69 11.10 1.41
N ILE A 64 0.01 10.04 0.99
CA ILE A 64 0.60 8.95 0.22
C ILE A 64 0.18 9.10 -1.24
N ARG A 65 1.12 8.99 -2.17
CA ARG A 65 0.88 9.13 -3.61
C ARG A 65 1.31 7.89 -4.39
N ALA A 66 0.67 7.70 -5.53
CA ALA A 66 1.14 6.79 -6.58
C ALA A 66 2.03 7.59 -7.54
N GLY A 67 3.33 7.34 -7.49
CA GLY A 67 4.35 8.08 -8.23
C GLY A 67 4.74 9.40 -7.55
N GLN A 68 5.99 9.83 -7.78
CA GLN A 68 6.49 11.10 -7.28
C GLN A 68 5.75 12.28 -7.93
N GLY A 69 5.14 13.14 -7.13
CA GLY A 69 4.25 14.21 -7.59
C GLY A 69 2.94 13.71 -8.20
N GLY A 70 2.64 12.41 -8.07
CA GLY A 70 1.47 11.79 -8.67
C GLY A 70 0.20 11.93 -7.83
N THR A 71 -0.81 11.11 -8.15
CA THR A 71 -2.12 11.16 -7.51
C THR A 71 -2.05 10.75 -6.05
N ALA A 72 -2.64 11.56 -5.16
CA ALA A 72 -2.81 11.18 -3.77
C ALA A 72 -3.81 10.02 -3.67
N VAL A 73 -3.34 8.89 -3.12
CA VAL A 73 -4.16 7.70 -2.90
C VAL A 73 -4.59 7.55 -1.46
N MET A 74 -3.93 8.27 -0.54
CA MET A 74 -4.32 8.34 0.86
C MET A 74 -3.92 9.67 1.49
N LEU A 75 -4.76 10.13 2.40
CA LEU A 75 -4.48 11.25 3.29
C LEU A 75 -4.88 10.83 4.71
N PHE A 76 -4.00 11.03 5.68
CA PHE A 76 -4.33 10.79 7.08
C PHE A 76 -3.60 11.75 8.00
N ASN A 77 -4.23 12.00 9.16
CA ASN A 77 -3.64 12.76 10.24
C ASN A 77 -3.23 11.82 11.35
N THR A 78 -2.11 12.14 11.99
CA THR A 78 -1.66 11.48 13.21
C THR A 78 -1.71 12.47 14.36
N SER A 79 -1.95 12.00 15.57
CA SER A 79 -1.99 12.79 16.80
C SER A 79 -0.86 12.42 17.78
N GLY A 80 0.32 12.08 17.25
CA GLY A 80 1.46 11.56 18.02
C GLY A 80 1.80 10.13 17.65
N THR A 81 2.36 9.35 18.59
CA THR A 81 2.83 7.96 18.40
C THR A 81 1.73 6.90 18.24
N GLN A 82 0.52 7.32 17.86
CA GLN A 82 -0.58 6.39 17.63
C GLN A 82 -0.39 5.67 16.29
N ALA A 83 -0.60 4.36 16.30
CA ALA A 83 -0.62 3.56 15.09
C ALA A 83 -1.99 3.62 14.41
N ILE A 84 -2.00 3.82 13.10
CA ILE A 84 -3.18 3.74 12.23
C ILE A 84 -3.07 2.45 11.45
N VAL A 85 -4.09 1.61 11.54
CA VAL A 85 -4.19 0.37 10.79
C VAL A 85 -5.11 0.58 9.60
N LEU A 86 -4.60 0.24 8.42
CA LEU A 86 -5.31 0.24 7.16
C LEU A 86 -5.43 -1.20 6.65
N ASP A 87 -6.66 -1.64 6.43
CA ASP A 87 -6.97 -2.88 5.73
C ASP A 87 -7.83 -2.56 4.51
N LEU A 88 -7.29 -2.81 3.32
CA LEU A 88 -7.95 -2.55 2.05
C LEU A 88 -8.68 -3.77 1.48
N ARG A 89 -8.56 -4.95 2.11
CA ARG A 89 -9.13 -6.24 1.70
C ARG A 89 -8.84 -6.66 0.25
N HIS A 90 -9.48 -6.01 -0.72
CA HIS A 90 -9.30 -6.23 -2.15
C HIS A 90 -8.11 -5.47 -2.75
N GLY A 91 -7.53 -4.58 -1.95
CA GLY A 91 -6.31 -3.86 -2.25
C GLY A 91 -6.48 -2.65 -3.17
N LEU A 92 -5.52 -1.75 -3.09
CA LEU A 92 -5.35 -0.62 -4.01
C LEU A 92 -4.30 -1.01 -5.06
N LEU A 93 -4.69 -1.01 -6.33
CA LEU A 93 -3.80 -1.31 -7.44
C LEU A 93 -3.19 -0.02 -7.99
N LEU A 94 -1.86 0.04 -8.05
CA LEU A 94 -1.09 1.11 -8.67
C LEU A 94 -0.73 0.74 -10.12
N ASP A 95 -0.43 1.74 -10.94
CA ASP A 95 0.10 1.53 -12.28
C ASP A 95 1.51 0.93 -12.28
N VAL A 96 1.94 0.46 -13.45
CA VAL A 96 3.25 -0.20 -13.63
C VAL A 96 4.38 0.77 -13.30
N ASP A 97 5.41 0.28 -12.60
CA ASP A 97 6.61 1.03 -12.24
C ASP A 97 6.35 2.29 -11.39
N GLN A 98 5.16 2.41 -10.81
CA GLN A 98 4.82 3.52 -9.94
C GLN A 98 5.20 3.24 -8.49
N PRO A 99 6.16 3.97 -7.91
CA PRO A 99 6.44 3.85 -6.49
C PRO A 99 5.29 4.41 -5.67
N LEU A 100 5.01 3.79 -4.53
CA LEU A 100 4.23 4.41 -3.46
C LEU A 100 5.15 5.38 -2.71
N THR A 101 4.77 6.64 -2.62
CA THR A 101 5.54 7.70 -1.94
C THR A 101 4.77 8.29 -0.78
N VAL A 102 5.47 8.89 0.18
CA VAL A 102 4.88 9.61 1.32
C VAL A 102 5.48 10.98 1.47
N GLN A 103 4.65 11.94 1.88
CA GLN A 103 5.07 13.28 2.29
C GLN A 103 4.25 13.74 3.49
N SER A 104 4.86 14.51 4.38
CA SER A 104 4.24 15.19 5.51
C SER A 104 4.27 16.71 5.32
N THR A 105 3.27 17.40 5.86
CA THR A 105 3.25 18.86 5.95
C THR A 105 4.08 19.43 7.09
N ALA A 106 4.58 18.57 8.00
CA ALA A 106 5.37 18.94 9.16
C ALA A 106 6.66 18.10 9.26
N THR A 107 7.66 18.63 9.97
CA THR A 107 8.89 17.90 10.32
C THR A 107 8.59 16.81 11.34
N VAL A 108 8.25 15.62 10.85
CA VAL A 108 7.89 14.47 11.68
C VAL A 108 8.50 13.19 11.11
N GLY A 109 8.86 12.28 12.02
CA GLY A 109 9.25 10.92 11.65
C GLY A 109 8.03 10.12 11.22
N PHE A 110 8.22 9.25 10.23
CA PHE A 110 7.21 8.35 9.69
C PHE A 110 7.73 6.92 9.73
N LEU A 111 6.94 6.03 10.31
CA LEU A 111 7.19 4.60 10.32
C LEU A 111 5.98 3.90 9.70
N ALA A 112 6.24 2.96 8.79
CA ALA A 112 5.21 2.14 8.22
C ALA A 112 5.65 0.69 8.01
N THR A 113 4.70 -0.23 8.18
CA THR A 113 4.77 -1.58 7.64
C THR A 113 3.67 -1.73 6.62
N LEU A 114 4.02 -2.00 5.36
CA LEU A 114 3.08 -2.19 4.26
C LEU A 114 3.09 -3.64 3.81
N TRP A 115 1.95 -4.15 3.38
CA TRP A 115 1.85 -5.50 2.82
C TRP A 115 0.96 -5.55 1.59
N GLY A 116 1.33 -6.42 0.65
CA GLY A 116 0.63 -6.56 -0.62
C GLY A 116 1.28 -7.55 -1.56
N VAL A 117 1.08 -7.33 -2.86
CA VAL A 117 1.60 -8.17 -3.94
C VAL A 117 2.24 -7.27 -5.00
N GLU A 118 3.28 -7.78 -5.67
CA GLU A 118 3.79 -7.22 -6.91
C GLU A 118 3.37 -8.13 -8.08
N GLU A 119 2.56 -7.61 -9.00
CA GLU A 119 1.96 -8.38 -10.11
C GLU A 119 2.35 -7.82 -11.49
#